data_AF-A4SAH6-F1
#
_entry.id   AF-A4SAH6-F1
#
_cell.length_a   1.000
_cell.length_b   1.000
_cell.length_c   1.000
_cell.angle_alpha   90.00
_cell.angle_beta   90.00
_cell.angle_gamma   90.00
#
_symmetry.space_group_name_H-M   'P 1'
#
loop_
_entity.id
_entity.type
_entity.pdbx_description
1 polymer ?
#
loop_
_entity_poly.entity_id
_entity_poly.type
_entity_poly.pdbx_seq_one_letter_code
_entity_poly.pdbx_strand_id
1 'polypeptide(L)'
;MPDGYLAHASPLRRADASTIDDARAVKRLDGSVDVLGVARRDARGNPTVLLCRPLRTQRARGDDERARRRARAKKWRGSTTVESPWPNALWLCDRELCRRVGRLEHGGGAAAARRKIDDDEATARIFDAQQRRYAAMRWGLLTGKEREMCERLGGEHVEALRDRGVGGYARDDVGGTGLLIQVKCLHAHYAHYLATDGDNVVGAMVQEMLDAGEDEDVARAQREEGERRKRDG
;
A
#
# COMPACT_ATOMS: atom_id res chain seq x y z
N MET A 1 -2.34 5.00 -18.95
CA MET A 1 -1.60 5.19 -17.68
C MET A 1 -1.37 6.68 -17.53
N PRO A 2 -1.40 7.26 -16.32
CA PRO A 2 -1.03 8.67 -16.15
C PRO A 2 0.38 8.88 -16.70
N ASP A 3 0.51 9.68 -17.76
CA ASP A 3 1.73 9.77 -18.56
C ASP A 3 2.91 10.21 -17.70
N GLY A 4 4.02 9.46 -17.81
CA GLY A 4 5.31 9.74 -17.19
C GLY A 4 5.48 9.32 -15.72
N TYR A 5 4.43 9.29 -14.89
CA TYR A 5 4.60 9.06 -13.44
C TYR A 5 5.07 7.64 -13.09
N LEU A 6 4.62 6.64 -13.86
CA LEU A 6 5.07 5.25 -13.76
C LEU A 6 5.79 4.85 -15.04
N ALA A 7 6.94 5.48 -15.31
CA ALA A 7 7.68 5.37 -16.57
C ALA A 7 8.05 3.93 -16.95
N HIS A 8 8.19 3.04 -15.97
CA HIS A 8 8.57 1.63 -16.16
C HIS A 8 7.39 0.65 -16.12
N ALA A 9 6.15 1.15 -16.06
CA ALA A 9 4.98 0.29 -16.04
C ALA A 9 4.88 -0.57 -17.31
N SER A 10 4.57 -1.85 -17.13
CA SER A 10 4.46 -2.82 -18.21
C SER A 10 3.28 -3.76 -17.99
N PRO A 11 2.74 -4.39 -19.05
CA PRO A 11 1.71 -5.40 -18.90
C PRO A 11 2.16 -6.59 -18.05
N LEU A 12 1.20 -7.25 -17.40
CA LEU A 12 1.41 -8.53 -16.76
C LEU A 12 1.63 -9.62 -17.82
N ARG A 13 2.62 -10.50 -17.59
CA ARG A 13 3.01 -11.59 -18.49
C ARG A 13 2.66 -12.93 -17.84
N ARG A 14 2.43 -13.96 -18.65
CA ARG A 14 2.21 -15.33 -18.13
C ARG A 14 3.37 -15.83 -17.26
N ALA A 15 4.61 -15.47 -17.62
CA ALA A 15 5.80 -15.81 -16.86
C ALA A 15 5.87 -15.15 -15.46
N ASP A 16 5.08 -14.11 -15.20
CA ASP A 16 5.09 -13.42 -13.91
C ASP A 16 4.38 -14.22 -12.80
N ALA A 17 3.58 -15.23 -13.17
CA ALA A 17 2.71 -15.96 -12.24
C ALA A 17 3.49 -16.63 -11.10
N SER A 18 4.59 -17.32 -11.41
CA SER A 18 5.39 -18.00 -10.38
C SER A 18 6.01 -17.03 -9.38
N THR A 19 6.55 -15.89 -9.84
CA THR A 19 7.10 -14.87 -8.96
C THR A 19 6.03 -14.29 -8.03
N ILE A 20 4.84 -14.02 -8.57
CA ILE A 20 3.72 -13.48 -7.79
C ILE A 20 3.25 -14.51 -6.75
N ASP A 21 3.17 -15.79 -7.12
CA ASP A 21 2.79 -16.86 -6.20
C ASP A 21 3.82 -17.08 -5.09
N ASP A 22 5.11 -17.04 -5.41
CA ASP A 22 6.19 -17.11 -4.42
C ASP A 22 6.13 -15.94 -3.42
N ALA A 23 5.81 -14.74 -3.91
CA ALA A 23 5.65 -13.55 -3.08
C ALA A 23 4.46 -13.67 -2.11
N ARG A 24 3.36 -14.31 -2.54
CA ARG A 24 2.16 -14.53 -1.72
C ARG A 24 2.42 -15.40 -0.50
N ALA A 25 3.50 -16.19 -0.49
CA ALA A 25 3.94 -16.94 0.70
C ALA A 25 4.47 -16.02 1.82
N VAL A 26 4.87 -14.79 1.49
CA VAL A 26 5.37 -13.80 2.46
C VAL A 26 4.37 -12.67 2.67
N LYS A 27 3.85 -12.10 1.57
CA LYS A 27 2.91 -10.97 1.62
C LYS A 27 1.79 -11.19 0.61
N ARG A 28 0.62 -11.58 1.11
CA ARG A 28 -0.54 -11.93 0.27
C ARG A 28 -1.30 -10.66 -0.17
N LEU A 29 -1.43 -10.47 -1.49
CA LEU A 29 -2.37 -9.50 -2.06
C LEU A 29 -3.80 -10.01 -1.86
N ASP A 30 -4.72 -9.10 -1.52
CA ASP A 30 -6.14 -9.41 -1.39
C ASP A 30 -6.69 -9.94 -2.73
N GLY A 31 -7.33 -11.11 -2.70
CA GLY A 31 -7.87 -11.76 -3.91
C GLY A 31 -9.05 -11.02 -4.56
N SER A 32 -9.58 -9.98 -3.91
CA SER A 32 -10.59 -9.09 -4.47
C SER A 32 -10.04 -7.89 -5.23
N VAL A 33 -8.71 -7.75 -5.33
CA VAL A 33 -8.03 -6.64 -6.00
C VAL A 33 -7.50 -7.09 -7.35
N ASP A 34 -7.88 -6.40 -8.42
CA ASP A 34 -7.34 -6.65 -9.75
C ASP A 34 -5.91 -6.13 -9.90
N VAL A 35 -5.08 -6.90 -10.60
CA VAL A 35 -3.73 -6.48 -11.01
C VAL A 35 -3.80 -5.93 -12.42
N LEU A 36 -3.53 -4.64 -12.58
CA LEU A 36 -3.55 -3.94 -13.86
C LEU A 36 -2.26 -4.14 -14.66
N GLY A 37 -1.15 -4.46 -13.98
CA GLY A 37 0.15 -4.67 -14.61
C GLY A 37 1.29 -4.73 -13.60
N VAL A 38 2.50 -4.49 -14.08
CA VAL A 38 3.73 -4.47 -13.30
C VAL A 38 4.32 -3.07 -13.36
N ALA A 39 4.37 -2.38 -12.22
CA ALA A 39 4.91 -1.02 -12.12
C ALA A 39 6.44 -0.99 -12.12
N ARG A 40 7.08 -2.05 -11.60
CA ARG A 40 8.55 -2.21 -11.61
C ARG A 40 8.94 -3.66 -11.78
N ARG A 41 10.02 -3.87 -12.55
CA ARG A 41 10.71 -5.14 -12.71
C ARG A 41 12.15 -5.03 -12.21
N ASP A 42 12.72 -6.15 -11.78
CA ASP A 42 14.15 -6.26 -11.49
C ASP A 42 14.97 -6.33 -12.80
N ALA A 43 16.30 -6.38 -12.67
CA ALA A 43 17.21 -6.51 -13.80
C ALA A 43 17.05 -7.84 -14.59
N ARG A 44 16.43 -8.86 -13.99
CA ARG A 44 16.13 -10.15 -14.61
C ARG A 44 14.75 -10.16 -15.28
N GLY A 45 13.98 -9.08 -15.16
CA GLY A 45 12.64 -8.93 -15.70
C GLY A 45 11.53 -9.46 -14.80
N ASN A 46 11.83 -9.92 -13.58
CA ASN A 46 10.82 -10.39 -12.63
C ASN A 46 10.04 -9.20 -12.05
N PRO A 47 8.73 -9.34 -11.79
CA PRO A 47 7.95 -8.30 -11.15
C PRO A 47 8.45 -8.05 -9.72
N THR A 48 8.72 -6.79 -9.38
CA THR A 48 9.04 -6.36 -8.01
C THR A 48 7.93 -5.52 -7.40
N VAL A 49 7.20 -4.76 -8.23
CA VAL A 49 6.03 -3.98 -7.81
C VAL A 49 4.88 -4.21 -8.79
N LEU A 50 3.73 -4.66 -8.28
CA LEU A 50 2.49 -4.75 -9.05
C LEU A 50 1.75 -3.42 -9.03
N LEU A 51 1.11 -3.11 -10.16
CA LEU A 51 0.13 -2.05 -10.26
C LEU A 51 -1.26 -2.64 -10.03
N CYS A 52 -1.88 -2.27 -8.92
CA CYS A 52 -3.18 -2.75 -8.50
C CYS A 52 -4.27 -1.71 -8.81
N ARG A 53 -5.46 -2.21 -9.13
CA ARG A 53 -6.66 -1.40 -9.25
C ARG A 53 -6.94 -0.70 -7.91
N PRO A 54 -7.26 0.61 -7.89
CA PRO A 54 -7.59 1.33 -6.66
C PRO A 54 -8.94 0.94 -6.04
N LEU A 55 -9.65 -0.03 -6.61
CA LEU A 55 -10.91 -0.58 -6.12
C LEU A 55 -10.78 -2.08 -5.96
N ARG A 56 -11.52 -2.64 -5.01
CA ARG A 56 -11.67 -4.07 -4.81
C ARG A 56 -13.13 -4.49 -4.84
N THR A 57 -13.39 -5.71 -5.29
CA THR A 57 -14.74 -6.29 -5.37
C THR A 57 -15.04 -7.13 -4.14
N GLN A 58 -15.82 -6.61 -3.20
CA GLN A 58 -16.22 -7.35 -2.00
C GLN A 58 -17.62 -7.92 -2.13
N ARG A 59 -17.90 -9.08 -1.53
CA ARG A 59 -19.29 -9.49 -1.30
C ARG A 59 -19.90 -8.50 -0.32
N ALA A 60 -21.11 -8.00 -0.60
CA ALA A 60 -21.88 -7.27 0.38
C ALA A 60 -21.96 -8.14 1.63
N ARG A 61 -21.43 -7.64 2.75
CA ARG A 61 -21.66 -8.28 4.03
C ARG A 61 -23.18 -8.31 4.22
N GLY A 62 -23.72 -9.50 4.47
CA GLY A 62 -25.12 -9.63 4.85
C GLY A 62 -25.28 -8.90 6.17
N ASP A 63 -25.82 -7.68 6.12
CA ASP A 63 -25.95 -6.81 7.28
C ASP A 63 -26.76 -7.48 8.40
N ASP A 64 -26.23 -7.31 9.61
CA ASP A 64 -26.82 -7.60 10.90
C ASP A 64 -28.33 -7.37 10.89
N GLU A 65 -29.05 -8.32 11.46
CA GLU A 65 -30.50 -8.42 11.57
C GLU A 65 -31.20 -7.13 12.07
N ARG A 66 -30.45 -6.26 12.76
CA ARG A 66 -30.89 -4.94 13.26
C ARG A 66 -31.14 -3.90 12.15
N ALA A 67 -30.40 -3.95 11.04
CA ALA A 67 -30.56 -3.04 9.90
C ALA A 67 -31.80 -3.39 9.05
N ARG A 68 -32.15 -4.69 8.99
CA ARG A 68 -33.27 -5.21 8.17
C ARG A 68 -34.65 -4.69 8.60
N ARG A 69 -34.84 -4.33 9.87
CA ARG A 69 -36.12 -3.78 10.35
C ARG A 69 -36.43 -2.37 9.81
N ARG A 70 -35.44 -1.63 9.31
CA ARG A 70 -35.63 -0.25 8.82
C ARG A 70 -35.74 -0.11 7.30
N ALA A 71 -35.50 -1.17 6.53
CA ALA A 71 -35.52 -1.13 5.06
C ALA A 71 -36.53 -2.13 4.46
N ARG A 72 -37.82 -1.92 4.70
CA ARG A 72 -38.89 -2.53 3.90
C ARG A 72 -39.26 -1.60 2.75
N ALA A 73 -38.47 -1.63 1.67
CA ALA A 73 -38.92 -1.26 0.34
C ALA A 73 -38.05 -1.99 -0.71
N LYS A 74 -38.57 -3.15 -1.11
CA LYS A 74 -38.31 -3.96 -2.31
C LYS A 74 -37.04 -3.70 -3.16
N LYS A 75 -36.33 -4.83 -3.36
CA LYS A 75 -35.77 -5.33 -4.65
C LYS A 75 -34.25 -5.22 -4.83
N TRP A 76 -33.50 -6.00 -4.07
CA TRP A 76 -32.23 -6.56 -4.55
C TRP A 76 -32.10 -8.02 -4.08
N ARG A 77 -32.54 -8.97 -4.93
CA ARG A 77 -32.10 -10.37 -4.89
C ARG A 77 -31.19 -10.57 -6.09
N GLY A 78 -29.93 -10.88 -5.81
CA GLY A 78 -28.84 -11.12 -6.77
C GLY A 78 -27.54 -10.95 -5.99
N SER A 79 -26.51 -11.75 -6.26
CA SER A 79 -25.23 -11.73 -5.53
C SER A 79 -24.63 -10.32 -5.49
N THR A 80 -24.85 -9.55 -4.41
CA THR A 80 -24.48 -8.13 -4.35
C THR A 80 -22.98 -8.00 -4.07
N THR A 81 -22.13 -8.04 -5.08
CA THR A 81 -20.75 -7.56 -4.93
C THR A 81 -20.73 -6.03 -4.96
N VAL A 82 -19.98 -5.40 -4.07
CA VAL A 82 -19.79 -3.94 -3.98
C VAL A 82 -18.33 -3.58 -4.22
N GLU A 83 -18.09 -2.50 -4.96
CA GLU A 83 -16.76 -1.92 -5.11
C GLU A 83 -16.44 -1.07 -3.88
N SER A 84 -15.26 -1.26 -3.29
CA SER A 84 -14.77 -0.41 -2.20
C SER A 84 -13.34 0.06 -2.44
N PRO A 85 -12.95 1.24 -1.90
CA PRO A 85 -11.61 1.76 -2.04
C PRO A 85 -10.54 0.79 -1.55
N TRP A 86 -9.52 0.57 -2.38
CA TRP A 86 -8.30 -0.15 -2.03
C TRP A 86 -7.16 0.85 -1.81
N PRO A 87 -6.52 0.88 -0.63
CA PRO A 87 -5.60 1.95 -0.25
C PRO A 87 -4.23 1.87 -0.95
N ASN A 88 -3.86 0.73 -1.54
CA ASN A 88 -2.51 0.51 -2.05
C ASN A 88 -2.46 0.08 -3.53
N ALA A 89 -2.36 1.04 -4.45
CA ALA A 89 -2.23 0.76 -5.87
C ALA A 89 -0.84 0.22 -6.28
N LEU A 90 0.17 0.31 -5.40
CA LEU A 90 1.53 -0.18 -5.67
C LEU A 90 1.94 -1.26 -4.67
N TRP A 91 1.92 -2.51 -5.11
CA TRP A 91 2.12 -3.65 -4.22
C TRP A 91 3.49 -4.28 -4.41
N LEU A 92 4.34 -4.23 -3.37
CA LEU A 92 5.63 -4.94 -3.37
C LEU A 92 5.39 -6.45 -3.46
N CYS A 93 5.92 -7.08 -4.51
CA CYS A 93 5.76 -8.50 -4.80
C CYS A 93 7.09 -9.23 -5.03
N ASP A 94 8.23 -8.60 -4.76
CA ASP A 94 9.47 -9.36 -4.67
C ASP A 94 9.54 -10.06 -3.31
N ARG A 95 9.69 -11.38 -3.31
CA ARG A 95 9.68 -12.21 -2.09
C ARG A 95 10.78 -11.81 -1.11
N GLU A 96 11.98 -11.54 -1.60
CA GLU A 96 13.11 -11.21 -0.73
C GLU A 96 12.97 -9.79 -0.20
N LEU A 97 12.65 -8.81 -1.05
CA LEU A 97 12.39 -7.44 -0.60
C LEU A 97 11.24 -7.39 0.40
N CYS A 98 10.16 -8.17 0.21
CA CYS A 98 9.07 -8.25 1.19
C CYS A 98 9.55 -8.70 2.57
N ARG A 99 10.48 -9.66 2.63
CA ARG A 99 11.07 -10.15 3.88
C ARG A 99 11.96 -9.10 4.51
N ARG A 100 12.92 -8.56 3.75
CA ARG A 100 13.88 -7.58 4.22
C ARG A 100 13.18 -6.34 4.78
N VAL A 101 12.24 -5.78 4.02
CA VAL A 101 11.41 -4.64 4.47
C VAL A 101 10.53 -5.03 5.66
N GLY A 102 10.03 -6.26 5.71
CA GLY A 102 9.28 -6.77 6.87
C GLY A 102 10.12 -6.83 8.15
N ARG A 103 11.41 -7.15 8.05
CA ARG A 103 12.34 -7.11 9.18
C ARG A 103 12.58 -5.68 9.66
N LEU A 104 12.81 -4.74 8.75
CA LEU A 104 12.91 -3.32 9.11
C LEU A 104 11.65 -2.81 9.81
N GLU A 105 10.47 -3.19 9.32
CA GLU A 105 9.20 -2.79 9.93
C GLU A 105 9.06 -3.35 11.35
N HIS A 106 9.42 -4.62 11.57
CA HIS A 106 9.46 -5.22 12.89
C HIS A 106 10.50 -4.57 13.82
N GLY A 107 11.64 -4.15 13.27
CA GLY A 107 12.69 -3.42 13.99
C GLY A 107 12.34 -1.96 14.31
N GLY A 108 11.13 -1.49 13.99
CA GLY A 108 10.69 -0.13 14.28
C GLY A 108 11.05 0.90 13.21
N GLY A 109 11.45 0.47 12.01
CA GLY A 109 11.83 1.36 10.91
C GLY A 109 10.72 2.33 10.50
N ALA A 110 9.44 1.94 10.59
CA ALA A 110 8.31 2.84 10.35
C ALA A 110 8.27 4.01 11.34
N ALA A 111 8.54 3.74 12.62
CA ALA A 111 8.60 4.77 13.65
C ALA A 111 9.86 5.65 13.49
N ALA A 112 10.98 5.09 13.06
CA ALA A 112 12.19 5.85 12.74
C ALA A 112 11.96 6.81 11.56
N ALA A 113 11.38 6.31 10.47
CA ALA A 113 11.00 7.14 9.32
C ALA A 113 10.00 8.23 9.71
N ARG A 114 9.04 7.91 10.57
CA ARG A 114 8.09 8.88 11.12
C ARG A 114 8.81 10.03 11.81
N ARG A 115 9.65 9.73 12.80
CA ARG A 115 10.43 10.72 13.55
C ARG A 115 11.24 11.62 12.63
N LYS A 116 11.96 11.06 11.65
CA LYS A 116 12.75 11.85 10.69
C LYS A 116 11.90 12.84 9.88
N ILE A 117 10.65 12.51 9.57
CA ILE A 117 9.74 13.43 8.88
C ILE A 117 9.21 14.48 9.85
N ASP A 118 8.87 14.11 11.09
CA ASP A 118 8.34 15.03 12.09
C ASP A 118 9.40 16.05 12.54
N ASP A 119 10.67 15.64 12.59
CA ASP A 119 11.81 16.45 13.03
C ASP A 119 12.34 17.41 11.95
N ASP A 120 11.99 17.20 10.68
CA ASP A 120 12.46 18.03 9.55
C ASP A 120 11.31 18.52 8.67
N GLU A 121 11.00 19.80 8.79
CA GLU A 121 9.93 20.46 8.03
C GLU A 121 10.14 20.38 6.51
N ALA A 122 11.38 20.44 6.03
CA ALA A 122 11.66 20.31 4.59
C ALA A 122 11.32 18.90 4.09
N THR A 123 11.72 17.88 4.85
CA THR A 123 11.34 16.48 4.59
C THR A 123 9.82 16.29 4.68
N ALA A 124 9.13 16.90 5.64
CA ALA A 124 7.67 16.85 5.75
C ALA A 124 6.96 17.44 4.53
N ARG A 125 7.44 18.56 3.99
CA ARG A 125 6.90 19.17 2.76
C ARG A 125 7.11 18.29 1.54
N ILE A 126 8.30 17.67 1.40
CA ILE A 126 8.59 16.71 0.32
C ILE A 126 7.67 15.50 0.43
N PHE A 127 7.54 14.94 1.63
CA PHE A 127 6.68 13.79 1.89
C PHE A 127 5.24 14.09 1.50
N ASP A 128 4.69 15.24 1.88
CA ASP A 128 3.33 15.64 1.52
C ASP A 128 3.12 15.75 0.01
N ALA A 129 4.05 16.40 -0.70
CA ALA A 129 3.97 16.51 -2.15
C ALA A 129 3.94 15.13 -2.83
N GLN A 130 4.74 14.18 -2.33
CA GLN A 130 4.74 12.79 -2.80
C GLN A 130 3.42 12.08 -2.52
N GLN A 131 2.80 12.31 -1.35
CA GLN A 131 1.48 11.74 -1.04
C GLN A 131 0.40 12.23 -1.99
N ARG A 132 0.41 13.53 -2.33
CA ARG A 132 -0.53 14.13 -3.30
C ARG A 132 -0.34 13.57 -4.71
N ARG A 133 0.91 13.44 -5.17
CA ARG A 133 1.19 12.83 -6.48
C ARG A 133 0.70 11.39 -6.57
N TYR A 134 0.93 10.60 -5.53
CA TYR A 134 0.43 9.24 -5.45
C TYR A 134 -1.11 9.17 -5.45
N ALA A 135 -1.78 10.06 -4.70
CA ALA A 135 -3.24 10.12 -4.67
C ALA A 135 -3.82 10.51 -6.04
N ALA A 136 -3.21 11.50 -6.72
CA ALA A 136 -3.57 11.87 -8.08
C ALA A 136 -3.38 10.72 -9.08
N MET A 137 -2.27 9.96 -8.96
CA MET A 137 -2.05 8.75 -9.77
C MET A 137 -3.16 7.71 -9.52
N ARG A 138 -3.52 7.45 -8.26
CA ARG A 138 -4.59 6.50 -7.91
C ARG A 138 -5.93 6.91 -8.52
N TRP A 139 -6.31 8.18 -8.40
CA TRP A 139 -7.52 8.70 -9.02
C TRP A 139 -7.50 8.58 -10.55
N GLY A 140 -6.33 8.78 -11.16
CA GLY A 140 -6.10 8.65 -12.60
C GLY A 140 -6.23 7.22 -13.13
N LEU A 141 -6.02 6.19 -12.29
CA LEU A 141 -6.19 4.78 -12.68
C LEU A 141 -7.65 4.36 -12.84
N LEU A 142 -8.59 5.12 -12.27
CA LEU A 142 -10.02 4.83 -12.40
C LEU A 142 -10.52 5.08 -13.83
N THR A 143 -11.42 4.24 -14.31
CA THR A 143 -12.17 4.51 -15.54
C THR A 143 -13.18 5.65 -15.33
N GLY A 144 -13.70 6.24 -16.40
CA GLY A 144 -14.75 7.27 -16.30
C GLY A 144 -15.96 6.80 -15.49
N LYS A 145 -16.42 5.58 -15.77
CA LYS A 145 -17.54 4.95 -15.04
C LYS A 145 -17.26 4.72 -13.56
N GLU A 146 -16.02 4.41 -13.21
CA GLU A 146 -15.62 4.24 -11.80
C GLU A 146 -15.55 5.55 -11.07
N ARG A 147 -15.01 6.60 -11.70
CA ARG A 147 -15.03 7.95 -11.13
C ARG A 147 -16.45 8.42 -10.87
N GLU A 148 -17.34 8.30 -11.86
CA GLU A 148 -18.76 8.62 -11.71
C GLU A 148 -19.42 7.81 -10.57
N MET A 149 -19.08 6.53 -10.44
CA MET A 149 -19.57 5.68 -9.36
C MET A 149 -19.07 6.16 -8.00
N CYS A 150 -17.77 6.46 -7.85
CA CYS A 150 -17.20 6.99 -6.62
C CYS A 150 -17.81 8.34 -6.24
N GLU A 151 -17.95 9.26 -7.20
CA GLU A 151 -18.57 10.58 -7.01
C GLU A 151 -20.03 10.47 -6.58
N ARG A 152 -20.79 9.54 -7.17
CA ARG A 152 -22.19 9.28 -6.79
C ARG A 152 -22.32 8.68 -5.39
N LEU A 153 -21.40 7.80 -4.99
CA LEU A 153 -21.39 7.25 -3.62
C LEU A 153 -20.94 8.29 -2.59
N GLY A 154 -20.06 9.22 -3.00
CA GLY A 154 -19.58 10.33 -2.18
C GLY A 154 -18.73 9.88 -0.99
N GLY A 155 -18.41 10.85 -0.13
CA GLY A 155 -17.72 10.63 1.15
C GLY A 155 -16.41 9.82 1.01
N GLU A 156 -16.30 8.77 1.81
CA GLU A 156 -15.08 7.94 1.90
C GLU A 156 -14.62 7.37 0.55
N HIS A 157 -15.52 7.13 -0.41
CA HIS A 157 -15.14 6.61 -1.73
C HIS A 157 -14.31 7.60 -2.55
N VAL A 158 -14.62 8.90 -2.45
CA VAL A 158 -13.86 9.95 -3.12
C VAL A 158 -12.62 10.29 -2.31
N GLU A 159 -12.78 10.56 -1.00
CA GLU A 159 -11.68 10.97 -0.13
C GLU A 159 -10.56 9.92 -0.08
N ALA A 160 -10.91 8.64 0.08
CA ALA A 160 -9.91 7.58 0.21
C ALA A 160 -9.10 7.30 -1.08
N LEU A 161 -9.63 7.70 -2.25
CA LEU A 161 -9.00 7.48 -3.55
C LEU A 161 -8.30 8.73 -4.08
N ARG A 162 -8.92 9.90 -3.93
CA ARG A 162 -8.44 11.17 -4.47
C ARG A 162 -7.49 11.89 -3.52
N ASP A 163 -7.74 11.80 -2.21
CA ASP A 163 -7.09 12.66 -1.23
C ASP A 163 -6.08 11.91 -0.35
N ARG A 164 -6.20 10.57 -0.27
CA ARG A 164 -5.29 9.75 0.54
C ARG A 164 -4.08 9.23 -0.25
N GLY A 165 -2.89 9.49 0.30
CA GLY A 165 -1.59 9.07 -0.17
C GLY A 165 -1.28 7.58 0.03
N VAL A 166 0.02 7.25 -0.02
CA VAL A 166 0.57 5.90 0.13
C VAL A 166 0.09 5.27 1.43
N GLY A 167 -0.34 4.01 1.38
CA GLY A 167 -0.88 3.30 2.54
C GLY A 167 -2.17 3.90 3.11
N GLY A 168 -2.87 4.77 2.36
CA GLY A 168 -4.05 5.48 2.85
C GLY A 168 -3.71 6.63 3.79
N TYR A 169 -2.51 7.22 3.66
CA TYR A 169 -2.14 8.43 4.40
C TYR A 169 -3.13 9.57 4.12
N ALA A 170 -3.68 10.17 5.17
CA ALA A 170 -4.40 11.42 5.10
C ALA A 170 -3.67 12.43 6.00
N ARG A 171 -3.73 13.72 5.66
CA ARG A 171 -3.46 14.76 6.64
C ARG A 171 -4.67 14.83 7.56
N ASP A 172 -4.54 14.34 8.78
CA ASP A 172 -5.57 14.53 9.79
C ASP A 172 -5.25 15.83 10.55
N ASP A 173 -5.93 16.91 10.15
CA ASP A 173 -6.11 18.13 10.95
C ASP A 173 -7.38 18.01 11.84
N VAL A 174 -8.06 16.85 11.80
CA VAL A 174 -9.32 16.61 12.52
C VAL A 174 -9.03 16.19 13.96
N GLY A 175 -8.62 17.14 14.80
CA GLY A 175 -8.50 16.88 16.25
C GLY A 175 -7.65 17.83 17.08
N GLY A 176 -6.99 18.84 16.52
CA GLY A 176 -6.34 19.89 17.32
C GLY A 176 -5.14 19.43 18.19
N THR A 177 -4.52 18.27 17.90
CA THR A 177 -3.30 17.82 18.58
C THR A 177 -2.26 17.30 17.58
N GLY A 178 -1.68 18.22 16.81
CA GLY A 178 -0.40 18.02 16.12
C GLY A 178 -0.46 17.22 14.80
N LEU A 179 0.49 17.54 13.92
CA LEU A 179 0.77 16.84 12.66
C LEU A 179 1.15 15.38 12.94
N LEU A 180 0.18 14.50 13.13
CA LEU A 180 0.43 13.07 13.24
C LEU A 180 0.53 12.49 11.84
N ILE A 181 1.70 12.64 11.24
CA ILE A 181 2.00 11.91 10.04
C ILE A 181 1.93 10.40 10.45
N GLN A 182 1.42 9.46 9.65
CA GLN A 182 1.46 8.00 9.99
C GLN A 182 2.10 7.17 8.87
N VAL A 183 3.32 6.65 9.10
CA VAL A 183 4.00 5.76 8.14
C VAL A 183 3.45 4.39 8.49
N LYS A 184 2.35 4.01 7.85
CA LYS A 184 1.62 2.80 8.25
C LYS A 184 2.32 1.51 7.83
N CYS A 185 3.03 1.51 6.69
CA CYS A 185 3.65 0.31 6.14
C CYS A 185 4.84 0.66 5.25
N LEU A 186 6.03 0.16 5.58
CA LEU A 186 7.24 0.40 4.80
C LEU A 186 7.15 -0.25 3.42
N HIS A 187 6.47 -1.39 3.28
CA HIS A 187 6.29 -2.04 1.97
C HIS A 187 5.61 -1.13 0.96
N ALA A 188 4.60 -0.36 1.37
CA ALA A 188 3.86 0.53 0.47
C ALA A 188 4.73 1.71 0.02
N HIS A 189 5.50 2.30 0.94
CA HIS A 189 6.41 3.40 0.62
C HIS A 189 7.59 2.95 -0.25
N TYR A 190 8.14 1.77 0.03
CA TYR A 190 9.22 1.22 -0.77
C TYR A 190 8.75 0.76 -2.16
N ALA A 191 7.54 0.19 -2.27
CA ALA A 191 6.92 -0.08 -3.56
C ALA A 191 6.75 1.20 -4.40
N HIS A 192 6.30 2.29 -3.77
CA HIS A 192 6.22 3.59 -4.44
C HIS A 192 7.59 4.05 -4.94
N TYR A 193 8.60 4.08 -4.07
CA TYR A 193 9.97 4.46 -4.40
C TYR A 193 10.52 3.70 -5.62
N LEU A 194 10.37 2.37 -5.63
CA LEU A 194 10.84 1.54 -6.74
C LEU A 194 10.08 1.79 -8.05
N ALA A 195 8.78 2.09 -7.97
CA ALA A 195 7.93 2.31 -9.13
C ALA A 195 8.11 3.70 -9.76
N THR A 196 8.60 4.68 -8.99
CA THR A 196 8.71 6.09 -9.39
C THR A 196 10.16 6.58 -9.47
N ASP A 197 11.12 5.68 -9.61
CA ASP A 197 12.57 6.00 -9.70
C ASP A 197 13.08 6.88 -8.56
N GLY A 198 12.58 6.60 -7.36
CA GLY A 198 13.06 7.23 -6.15
C GLY A 198 12.16 8.31 -5.56
N ASP A 199 10.99 8.57 -6.15
CA ASP A 199 10.06 9.59 -5.66
C ASP A 199 9.26 9.15 -4.41
N ASN A 200 9.94 8.79 -3.34
CA ASN A 200 9.36 8.60 -2.00
C ASN A 200 10.44 8.73 -0.93
N VAL A 201 10.38 9.75 -0.07
CA VAL A 201 11.42 9.96 0.95
C VAL A 201 11.46 8.84 1.99
N VAL A 202 10.32 8.24 2.36
CA VAL A 202 10.30 7.06 3.24
C VAL A 202 10.90 5.85 2.53
N GLY A 203 10.60 5.67 1.25
CA GLY A 203 11.20 4.57 0.49
C GLY A 203 12.71 4.74 0.29
N ALA A 204 13.22 5.97 0.18
CA ALA A 204 14.65 6.25 0.20
C ALA A 204 15.28 5.87 1.55
N MET A 205 14.64 6.21 2.67
CA MET A 205 15.09 5.76 3.99
C MET A 205 15.10 4.23 4.12
N VAL A 206 14.10 3.54 3.54
CA VAL A 206 14.10 2.07 3.49
C VAL A 206 15.29 1.55 2.69
N GLN A 207 15.60 2.14 1.53
CA GLN A 207 16.78 1.79 0.75
C GLN A 207 18.07 1.97 1.57
N GLU A 208 18.22 3.11 2.26
CA GLU A 208 19.37 3.39 3.15
C GLU A 208 19.52 2.31 4.24
N MET A 209 18.43 1.93 4.92
CA MET A 209 18.45 0.89 5.95
C MET A 209 18.82 -0.50 5.38
N LEU A 210 18.32 -0.81 4.17
CA LEU A 210 18.65 -2.06 3.47
C LEU A 210 20.12 -2.10 3.03
N ASP A 211 20.68 -0.97 2.60
CA ASP A 211 22.09 -0.87 2.18
C ASP A 211 23.03 -0.93 3.39
N ALA A 212 22.59 -0.38 4.54
CA ALA A 212 23.30 -0.48 5.81
C ALA A 212 23.21 -1.88 6.46
N GLY A 213 22.35 -2.78 5.95
CA GLY A 213 22.19 -4.13 6.48
C GLY A 213 21.38 -4.21 7.78
N GLU A 214 20.64 -3.16 8.14
CA GLU A 214 19.84 -3.12 9.37
C GLU A 214 18.80 -4.25 9.43
N ASP A 215 18.32 -4.71 8.27
CA ASP A 215 17.37 -5.81 8.19
C ASP A 215 17.97 -7.16 8.64
N GLU A 216 19.27 -7.36 8.43
CA GLU A 216 19.99 -8.55 8.89
C GLU A 216 20.34 -8.48 10.38
N ASP A 217 20.60 -7.28 10.89
CA ASP A 217 20.84 -7.06 12.32
C ASP A 217 19.57 -7.31 13.14
N VAL A 218 18.41 -6.85 12.66
CA VAL A 218 17.12 -7.22 13.26
C VAL A 218 16.92 -8.74 13.23
N ALA A 219 17.25 -9.40 12.10
CA ALA A 219 17.12 -10.85 11.98
C ALA A 219 18.00 -11.59 13.00
N ARG A 220 19.22 -11.11 13.23
CA ARG A 220 20.18 -11.67 14.18
C ARG A 220 19.68 -11.53 15.61
N ALA A 221 19.24 -10.33 15.99
CA ALA A 221 18.71 -10.05 17.32
C ALA A 221 17.50 -10.93 17.66
N GLN A 222 16.58 -11.11 16.70
CA GLN A 222 15.42 -12.00 16.87
C GLN A 222 15.80 -13.47 17.09
N ARG A 223 16.80 -13.97 16.35
CA ARG A 223 17.27 -15.35 16.51
C ARG A 223 17.86 -15.57 17.90
N GLU A 224 18.72 -14.65 18.34
CA GLU A 224 19.33 -14.72 19.67
C GLU A 224 18.30 -14.65 20.80
N GLU A 225 17.28 -13.80 20.65
CA GLU A 225 16.18 -13.72 21.62
C GLU A 225 15.35 -15.01 21.64
N GLY A 226 15.04 -15.58 20.48
CA GLY A 226 14.34 -16.85 20.36
C GLY A 226 15.10 -18.01 21.01
N GLU A 227 16.44 -18.02 20.89
CA GLU A 227 17.29 -19.00 21.56
C GLU A 227 17.34 -18.81 23.08
N ARG A 228 17.41 -17.56 23.57
CA ARG A 228 17.33 -17.25 25.00
C ARG A 228 16.03 -17.78 25.60
N ARG A 229 14.88 -17.47 24.96
CA ARG A 229 13.56 -17.94 25.40
C ARG A 229 13.42 -19.46 25.44
N LYS A 230 14.12 -20.21 24.57
CA LYS A 230 14.13 -21.69 24.58
C LYS A 230 15.04 -22.30 25.65
N ARG A 231 16.04 -21.55 26.11
CA ARG A 231 16.93 -22.00 27.20
C ARG A 231 16.29 -21.76 28.58
N ASP A 232 15.50 -20.69 28.69
CA ASP A 232 14.91 -20.23 29.96
C ASP A 232 13.49 -20.76 30.22
N GLY A 233 12.90 -21.51 29.29
CA GLY A 233 11.54 -22.06 29.38
C GLY A 233 11.52 -23.58 29.21
#